data_AF-A0A392S706-F1
#
_entry.id   AF-A0A392S706-F1
#
_cell.length_a   1.000
_cell.length_b   1.000
_cell.length_c   1.000
_cell.angle_alpha   90.00
_cell.angle_beta   90.00
_cell.angle_gamma   90.00
#
_symmetry.space_group_name_H-M   'P 1'
#
loop_
_entity.id
_entity.type
_entity.pdbx_description
1 polymer ?
#
loop_
_entity_poly.entity_id
_entity_poly.type
_entity_poly.pdbx_seq_one_letter_code
_entity_poly.pdbx_strand_id
1 'polypeptide(L)' 'MRLRVVLHLAQALEYCTGKGRALYHDLNAYRVLFDEDGNPRLSTFGLMKNSRDGKSYSTNLAFTPPEYLRT' A
#
# COMPACT_ATOMS: atom_id res chain seq x y z
N MET A 1 6.65 -19.26 -0.02
CA MET A 1 5.92 -18.21 -0.77
C MET A 1 5.77 -16.89 -0.01
N ARG A 2 5.37 -16.85 1.27
CA ARG A 2 5.12 -15.59 2.02
C ARG A 2 6.33 -14.63 2.10
N LEU A 3 7.54 -15.13 2.35
CA LEU A 3 8.75 -14.30 2.43
C LEU A 3 9.09 -13.59 1.12
N ARG A 4 8.82 -14.23 -0.04
CA ARG A 4 9.03 -13.62 -1.35
C ARG A 4 8.11 -12.41 -1.53
N VAL A 5 6.84 -12.53 -1.11
CA VAL A 5 5.87 -11.42 -1.12
C VAL A 5 6.36 -10.26 -0.27
N VAL A 6 6.75 -10.52 0.99
CA VAL A 6 7.21 -9.47 1.90
C VAL A 6 8.42 -8.73 1.33
N LEU A 7 9.41 -9.45 0.77
CA LEU A 7 10.59 -8.84 0.17
C LEU A 7 10.24 -7.94 -1.03
N HIS A 8 9.41 -8.43 -1.96
CA HIS A 8 9.04 -7.65 -3.15
C HIS A 8 8.20 -6.42 -2.81
N LEU A 9 7.32 -6.53 -1.80
CA LEU A 9 6.55 -5.38 -1.31
C LEU A 9 7.46 -4.32 -0.66
N ALA A 10 8.45 -4.75 0.14
CA ALA A 10 9.43 -3.84 0.72
C ALA A 10 10.23 -3.10 -0.37
N GLN A 11 10.70 -3.83 -1.38
CA GLN A 11 11.40 -3.24 -2.54
C GLN A 11 10.52 -2.27 -3.33
N ALA A 12 9.24 -2.59 -3.52
CA ALA A 12 8.29 -1.69 -4.20
C ALA A 12 8.06 -0.40 -3.41
N LEU A 13 7.94 -0.48 -2.07
CA LEU A 13 7.79 0.69 -1.20
C LEU A 13 9.06 1.54 -1.15
N GLU A 14 10.23 0.91 -1.08
CA GLU A 14 11.54 1.59 -1.17
C GLU A 14 11.68 2.34 -2.50
N TYR A 15 11.35 1.67 -3.61
CA TYR A 15 11.34 2.31 -4.94
C TYR A 15 10.40 3.51 -5.00
N CYS A 16 9.16 3.38 -4.51
CA CYS A 16 8.19 4.48 -4.51
C CYS A 16 8.70 5.67 -3.68
N THR A 17 9.30 5.39 -2.52
CA THR A 17 9.91 6.40 -1.65
C THR A 17 11.06 7.12 -2.37
N GLY A 18 11.95 6.38 -3.02
CA GLY A 18 13.05 6.95 -3.84
C GLY A 18 12.57 7.77 -5.05
N LYS A 19 11.32 7.60 -5.49
CA LYS A 19 10.67 8.41 -6.54
C LYS A 19 9.82 9.57 -5.98
N GLY A 20 9.92 9.89 -4.69
CA GLY A 20 9.16 10.97 -4.07
C GLY A 20 7.70 10.63 -3.78
N ARG A 21 7.32 9.35 -3.84
CA ARG A 21 5.96 8.85 -3.55
C ARG A 21 5.97 8.00 -2.27
N ALA A 22 6.33 8.62 -1.15
CA ALA A 22 6.46 7.93 0.14
C ALA A 22 5.12 7.55 0.79
N LEU A 23 4.00 8.14 0.34
CA LEU A 23 2.67 7.85 0.87
C LEU A 23 1.99 6.74 0.06
N TYR A 24 1.54 5.71 0.77
CA TYR A 24 0.68 4.66 0.22
C TYR A 24 -0.57 4.53 1.09
N HIS A 25 -1.73 4.63 0.47
CA HIS A 25 -3.02 4.60 1.14
C HIS A 25 -3.56 3.16 1.21
N ASP A 26 -4.02 2.75 2.40
CA ASP A 26 -4.76 1.50 2.60
C ASP A 26 -3.97 0.25 2.12
N LEU A 27 -2.71 0.13 2.57
CA LEU A 27 -1.90 -1.05 2.29
C LEU A 27 -2.45 -2.26 3.06
N ASN A 28 -2.95 -3.25 2.33
CA ASN A 28 -3.47 -4.50 2.86
C ASN A 28 -3.30 -5.62 1.82
N ALA A 29 -3.71 -6.86 2.15
CA ALA A 29 -3.55 -8.00 1.26
C ALA A 29 -4.26 -7.86 -0.11
N TYR A 30 -5.36 -7.10 -0.19
CA TYR A 30 -6.06 -6.84 -1.47
C TYR A 30 -5.26 -5.92 -2.40
N ARG A 31 -4.25 -5.21 -1.88
CA ARG A 31 -3.35 -4.37 -2.69
C ARG A 31 -2.14 -5.14 -3.24
N VAL A 32 -1.99 -6.41 -2.86
CA VAL A 32 -0.94 -7.30 -3.36
C VAL A 32 -1.50 -8.09 -4.53
N LEU A 33 -0.93 -7.86 -5.71
CA LEU A 33 -1.33 -8.50 -6.96
C LEU A 33 -0.28 -9.53 -7.38
N PHE A 34 -0.65 -10.47 -8.23
CA PHE A 34 0.28 -11.40 -8.87
C PHE A 34 0.20 -11.19 -10.37
N ASP A 35 1.35 -11.07 -11.03
CA ASP A 35 1.42 -10.99 -12.49
C ASP A 35 1.30 -12.37 -13.14
N GLU A 36 1.42 -12.42 -14.47
CA GLU A 36 1.31 -13.65 -15.27
C GLU A 36 2.36 -14.71 -14.87
N ASP A 37 3.52 -14.28 -14.36
CA ASP A 37 4.59 -15.15 -13.88
C ASP A 37 4.40 -15.57 -12.41
N GLY A 38 3.33 -15.11 -11.75
CA GLY A 38 3.09 -15.34 -10.32
C GLY A 38 4.01 -14.54 -9.40
N ASN A 39 4.65 -13.48 -9.90
CA ASN A 39 5.45 -12.58 -9.07
C ASN A 39 4.55 -11.57 -8.33
N PRO A 40 4.78 -11.35 -7.02
CA PRO A 40 4.01 -10.40 -6.25
C PRO A 40 4.34 -8.95 -6.65
N ARG A 41 3.31 -8.15 -6.88
CA ARG A 41 3.39 -6.72 -7.22
C ARG A 41 2.52 -5.89 -6.28
N LEU A 42 2.93 -4.65 -6.05
CA LEU A 42 2.15 -3.66 -5.31
C LEU A 42 1.25 -2.90 -6.29
N SER A 43 -0.05 -2.83 -6.01
CA SER A 43 -1.00 -2.03 -6.81
C SER A 43 -0.60 -0.55 -6.80
N THR A 44 -0.60 0.11 -7.96
CA THR A 44 -0.26 1.54 -8.04
C THR A 44 -1.38 2.46 -7.57
N PHE A 45 -2.62 1.95 -7.45
CA PHE A 45 -3.78 2.76 -7.06
C PHE A 45 -3.68 3.30 -5.64
N GLY A 46 -3.00 2.59 -4.72
CA GLY A 46 -2.78 3.09 -3.36
C GLY A 46 -1.82 4.28 -3.28
N LEU A 47 -1.08 4.59 -4.34
CA LEU A 47 -0.21 5.77 -4.40
C LEU A 47 -0.97 7.08 -4.73
N MET A 48 -2.30 7.02 -4.84
CA MET A 48 -3.18 8.15 -5.06
C MET A 48 -4.32 8.08 -4.03
N LYS A 49 -4.81 9.24 -3.58
CA LYS A 49 -5.98 9.27 -2.69
C LYS A 49 -7.24 8.89 -3.48
N ASN A 50 -8.13 8.13 -2.85
CA ASN A 50 -9.45 7.82 -3.41
C ASN A 50 -10.36 9.07 -3.56
N SER A 51 -10.12 10.11 -2.76
CA SER A 51 -10.77 11.41 -2.85
C SER A 51 -9.81 12.52 -2.45
N ARG A 52 -9.97 13.71 -3.05
CA ARG A 52 -9.19 14.92 -2.73
C ARG A 52 -9.35 15.31 -1.25
N ASP A 53 -10.52 15.03 -0.66
CA ASP A 53 -10.88 15.40 0.72
C ASP A 53 -10.39 14.41 1.77
N GLY A 54 -9.75 13.30 1.37
CA GLY A 54 -9.06 12.39 2.30
C GLY A 54 -9.96 11.64 3.29
N LYS A 55 -11.26 11.45 3.00
CA LYS A 55 -12.19 10.73 3.89
C LYS A 55 -12.51 9.28 3.49
N SER A 56 -11.95 8.78 2.38
CA SER A 56 -12.29 7.48 1.81
C SER A 56 -11.17 6.45 1.97
N TYR A 57 -10.87 6.09 3.23
CA TYR A 57 -10.06 4.90 3.53
C TYR A 57 -10.99 3.71 3.74
N SER A 58 -10.68 2.60 3.07
CA SER A 58 -11.51 1.39 3.12
C SER A 58 -11.08 0.42 4.22
N THR A 59 -9.91 0.62 4.84
CA THR A 59 -9.42 -0.22 5.92
C THR A 59 -10.09 0.13 7.25
N ASN A 60 -10.51 -0.92 7.97
CA ASN A 60 -11.09 -0.83 9.30
C ASN A 60 -10.14 -0.10 10.26
N LEU A 61 -10.68 0.84 11.07
CA LEU A 61 -9.93 1.67 12.02
C LEU A 61 -9.04 0.87 12.98
N ALA A 62 -9.36 -0.40 13.24
CA ALA A 62 -8.53 -1.30 14.05
C ALA A 62 -7.13 -1.57 13.47
N PHE A 63 -6.93 -1.34 12.16
CA PHE A 63 -5.66 -1.58 11.47
C PHE A 63 -4.98 -0.31 10.99
N THR A 64 -5.58 0.85 11.28
CA THR A 64 -5.01 2.15 10.91
C THR A 64 -3.99 2.58 11.97
N PRO A 65 -2.85 3.20 11.58
CA PRO A 65 -1.90 3.72 12.55
C PRO A 65 -2.55 4.70 13.55
N PRO A 66 -2.16 4.68 14.84
CA PRO A 66 -2.82 5.48 15.88
C PRO A 66 -2.73 6.99 15.64
N GLU A 67 -1.66 7.47 15.00
CA GLU A 67 -1.50 8.86 14.59
C GLU A 67 -2.57 9.32 13.59
N TYR A 68 -3.13 8.39 12.80
CA TYR A 68 -4.16 8.68 11.81
C TYR A 68 -5.52 9.01 12.44
N LEU A 69 -5.77 8.51 13.66
CA LEU A 69 -7.01 8.76 14.41
C LEU A 69 -7.02 10.11 15.14
N ARG A 70 -5.88 10.81 15.18
CA ARG A 70 -5.72 12.09 15.87
C ARG A 70 -6.08 13.31 15.01
N THR A 71 -6.26 13.09 13.71
CA THR A 71 -6.64 14.09 12.70
C THR A 71 -8.11 13.98 12.35
#